data_AF-A0A1Z9VQL9-F1
#
_entry.id   AF-A0A1Z9VQL9-F1
#
_cell.length_a   1.000
_cell.length_b   1.000
_cell.length_c   1.000
_cell.angle_alpha   90.00
_cell.angle_beta   90.00
_cell.angle_gamma   90.00
#
_symmetry.space_group_name_H-M   'P 1'
#
loop_
_entity.id
_entity.type
_entity.pdbx_description
1 polymer ?
#
loop_
_entity_poly.entity_id
_entity_poly.type
_entity_poly.pdbx_seq_one_letter_code
_entity_poly.pdbx_strand_id
1 'polypeptide(L)'
;MKGMKTIFSVLPLMALGECTQHFGTTTCGPGQIQMLDVAGMVYIHDTTVIGETKINGTAHARNSQLNALELNGLGQFNQVLVKGAAKVVGYLEATQSQFNQLTVVAEQLLLDQTEVGPIRIQSHAGQGPVIWLKNGSHVKGNICFEGDKGTVKLNGGASISGQVINGQIIETSK
;
A
#
# COMPACT_ATOMS: atom_id res chain seq x y z
N MET A 1 -5.48 -58.45 4.15
CA MET A 1 -4.57 -57.50 3.46
C MET A 1 -5.23 -56.13 3.44
N LYS A 2 -4.79 -55.19 4.28
CA LYS A 2 -5.32 -53.81 4.31
C LYS A 2 -4.41 -52.94 3.43
N GLY A 3 -4.94 -52.46 2.31
CA GLY A 3 -4.25 -51.56 1.40
C GLY A 3 -4.19 -50.16 1.98
N MET A 4 -2.98 -49.71 2.32
CA MET A 4 -2.70 -48.34 2.76
C MET A 4 -2.60 -47.45 1.51
N LYS A 5 -3.58 -46.57 1.31
CA LYS A 5 -3.55 -45.55 0.24
C LYS A 5 -2.64 -44.41 0.68
N THR A 6 -1.44 -44.36 0.12
CA THR A 6 -0.52 -43.22 0.25
C THR A 6 -1.05 -42.06 -0.57
N ILE A 7 -1.51 -41.00 0.09
CA ILE A 7 -1.90 -39.73 -0.57
C ILE A 7 -0.61 -38.95 -0.81
N PHE A 8 -0.17 -38.88 -2.06
CA PHE A 8 0.88 -37.96 -2.49
C PHE A 8 0.30 -36.54 -2.55
N SER A 9 0.53 -35.77 -1.50
CA SER A 9 0.32 -34.32 -1.49
C SER A 9 1.34 -33.67 -2.43
N VAL A 10 0.91 -33.35 -3.66
CA VAL A 10 1.71 -32.55 -4.60
C VAL A 10 1.71 -31.11 -4.09
N LEU A 11 2.77 -30.72 -3.38
CA LEU A 11 3.01 -29.32 -3.06
C LEU A 11 3.31 -28.58 -4.38
N PRO A 12 2.56 -27.53 -4.74
CA PRO A 12 2.83 -26.76 -5.96
C PRO A 12 4.22 -26.12 -5.84
N LEU A 13 5.05 -26.35 -6.87
CA LEU A 13 6.38 -25.76 -7.02
C LEU A 13 6.21 -24.27 -7.33
N MET A 14 6.29 -23.42 -6.32
CA MET A 14 6.20 -21.98 -6.52
C MET A 14 7.50 -21.48 -7.15
N ALA A 15 7.39 -20.79 -8.29
CA ALA A 15 8.52 -20.12 -8.92
C ALA A 15 9.07 -19.07 -7.93
N LEU A 16 10.34 -19.22 -7.55
CA LEU A 16 11.06 -18.21 -6.80
C LEU A 16 11.13 -16.98 -7.71
N GLY A 17 10.53 -15.87 -7.28
CA GLY A 17 10.68 -14.60 -7.96
C GLY A 17 12.12 -14.16 -7.81
N GLU A 18 12.69 -13.56 -8.85
CA GLU A 18 14.03 -12.96 -8.78
C GLU A 18 13.91 -11.45 -8.86
N CYS A 19 14.63 -10.76 -7.96
CA CYS A 19 14.87 -9.34 -8.06
C CYS A 19 16.28 -9.12 -8.61
N THR A 20 16.39 -8.25 -9.61
CA THR A 20 17.67 -7.84 -10.19
C THR A 20 17.98 -6.40 -9.78
N GLN A 21 19.25 -6.13 -9.49
CA GLN A 21 19.70 -4.79 -9.12
C GLN A 21 20.76 -4.31 -10.11
N HIS A 22 20.57 -3.10 -10.63
CA HIS A 22 21.49 -2.49 -11.60
C HIS A 22 21.50 -0.97 -11.40
N PHE A 23 22.68 -0.41 -11.07
CA PHE A 23 22.91 1.03 -10.87
C PHE A 23 21.82 1.75 -10.04
N GLY A 24 21.53 1.28 -8.82
CA GLY A 24 20.55 1.91 -7.93
C GLY A 24 19.09 1.71 -8.36
N THR A 25 18.84 0.87 -9.36
CA THR A 25 17.51 0.40 -9.73
C THR A 25 17.35 -1.07 -9.32
N THR A 26 16.22 -1.42 -8.71
CA THR A 26 15.83 -2.80 -8.40
C THR A 26 14.57 -3.14 -9.18
N THR A 27 14.58 -4.26 -9.89
CA THR A 27 13.39 -4.78 -10.59
C THR A 27 13.07 -6.18 -10.09
N CYS A 28 11.89 -6.36 -9.52
CA CYS A 28 11.35 -7.64 -9.07
C CYS A 28 10.24 -8.08 -10.03
N GLY A 29 10.41 -9.26 -10.60
CA GLY A 29 9.46 -9.83 -11.55
C GLY A 29 8.48 -10.83 -10.93
N PRO A 30 7.77 -11.59 -11.78
CA PRO A 30 6.79 -12.56 -11.34
C PRO A 30 7.37 -13.61 -10.40
N GLY A 31 6.64 -13.93 -9.33
CA GLY A 31 6.99 -15.00 -8.40
C GLY A 31 6.95 -14.55 -6.94
N GLN A 32 7.56 -15.36 -6.08
CA GLN A 32 7.62 -15.12 -4.64
C GLN A 32 9.03 -14.81 -4.17
N ILE A 33 9.17 -13.75 -3.38
CA ILE A 33 10.40 -13.41 -2.66
C ILE A 33 10.12 -13.34 -1.17
N GLN A 34 11.13 -13.64 -0.36
CA GLN A 34 10.96 -13.66 1.09
C GLN A 34 10.90 -12.25 1.68
N MET A 35 11.80 -11.36 1.27
CA MET A 35 11.86 -9.98 1.75
C MET A 35 12.36 -9.09 0.61
N LEU A 36 12.07 -7.80 0.70
CA LEU A 36 12.62 -6.78 -0.18
C LEU A 36 13.12 -5.62 0.67
N ASP A 37 14.42 -5.37 0.69
CA ASP A 37 15.03 -4.25 1.41
C ASP A 37 16.04 -3.56 0.49
N VAL A 38 15.64 -2.44 -0.09
CA VAL A 38 16.39 -1.78 -1.16
C VAL A 38 16.27 -0.27 -1.10
N ALA A 39 17.23 0.40 -1.74
CA ALA A 39 17.21 1.84 -1.92
C ALA A 39 17.30 2.21 -3.41
N GLY A 40 16.82 3.40 -3.74
CA GLY A 40 16.83 3.95 -5.10
C GLY A 40 15.48 3.77 -5.80
N MET A 41 15.52 3.39 -7.08
CA MET A 41 14.32 3.22 -7.90
C MET A 41 13.91 1.75 -7.91
N VAL A 42 12.67 1.45 -7.56
CA VAL A 42 12.20 0.07 -7.37
C VAL A 42 10.97 -0.18 -8.23
N TYR A 43 11.05 -1.22 -9.07
CA TYR A 43 9.94 -1.72 -9.87
C TYR A 43 9.54 -3.09 -9.35
N ILE A 44 8.28 -3.25 -8.94
CA ILE A 44 7.73 -4.52 -8.46
C ILE A 44 6.55 -4.86 -9.36
N HIS A 45 6.60 -5.98 -10.07
CA HIS A 45 5.51 -6.36 -10.96
C HIS A 45 5.21 -7.85 -10.84
N ASP A 46 3.93 -8.15 -10.61
CA ASP A 46 3.42 -9.52 -10.51
C ASP A 46 4.16 -10.33 -9.40
N THR A 47 4.70 -9.63 -8.39
CA THR A 47 5.52 -10.20 -7.30
C THR A 47 4.70 -10.35 -6.03
N THR A 48 4.94 -11.43 -5.29
CA THR A 48 4.49 -11.59 -3.91
C THR A 48 5.68 -11.53 -2.96
N VAL A 49 5.70 -10.55 -2.06
CA VAL A 49 6.68 -10.45 -0.97
C VAL A 49 6.06 -11.04 0.29
N ILE A 50 6.57 -12.18 0.73
CA ILE A 50 6.03 -12.96 1.85
C ILE A 50 6.26 -12.26 3.18
N GLY A 51 7.42 -11.63 3.34
CA GLY A 51 7.84 -10.89 4.52
C GLY A 51 7.75 -9.39 4.33
N GLU A 52 8.72 -8.68 4.89
CA GLU A 52 8.73 -7.23 4.90
C GLU A 52 9.22 -6.64 3.56
N THR A 53 8.62 -5.53 3.16
CA THR A 53 9.08 -4.68 2.06
C THR A 53 9.53 -3.34 2.62
N LYS A 54 10.83 -3.06 2.57
CA LYS A 54 11.46 -1.79 2.95
C LYS A 54 12.06 -1.12 1.72
N ILE A 55 11.61 0.09 1.43
CA ILE A 55 12.09 0.85 0.27
C ILE A 55 12.46 2.26 0.71
N ASN A 56 13.70 2.64 0.44
CA ASN A 56 14.19 4.02 0.59
C ASN A 56 14.40 4.64 -0.80
N GLY A 57 13.42 5.39 -1.29
CA GLY A 57 13.46 5.99 -2.62
C GLY A 57 12.10 5.99 -3.32
N THR A 58 12.08 5.62 -4.61
CA THR A 58 10.87 5.61 -5.43
C THR A 58 10.43 4.18 -5.70
N ALA A 59 9.16 3.87 -5.46
CA ALA A 59 8.56 2.57 -5.68
C ALA A 59 7.42 2.65 -6.70
N HIS A 60 7.55 1.90 -7.79
CA HIS A 60 6.48 1.62 -8.75
C HIS A 60 6.09 0.15 -8.59
N ALA A 61 4.88 -0.10 -8.09
CA ALA A 61 4.40 -1.46 -7.87
C ALA A 61 3.11 -1.73 -8.65
N ARG A 62 3.06 -2.85 -9.36
CA ARG A 62 1.91 -3.27 -10.17
C ARG A 62 1.54 -4.72 -9.89
N ASN A 63 0.25 -5.04 -9.74
CA ASN A 63 -0.25 -6.41 -9.63
C ASN A 63 0.46 -7.24 -8.55
N SER A 64 0.80 -6.63 -7.43
CA SER A 64 1.73 -7.22 -6.45
C SER A 64 1.09 -7.37 -5.08
N GLN A 65 1.57 -8.34 -4.32
CA GLN A 65 1.13 -8.58 -2.94
C GLN A 65 2.30 -8.37 -2.00
N LEU A 66 2.14 -7.46 -1.05
CA LEU A 66 3.14 -7.16 -0.03
C LEU A 66 2.57 -7.56 1.32
N ASN A 67 3.31 -8.34 2.11
CA ASN A 67 2.85 -8.70 3.44
C ASN A 67 2.94 -7.50 4.41
N ALA A 68 4.04 -6.75 4.40
CA ALA A 68 4.17 -5.49 5.12
C ALA A 68 4.97 -4.49 4.28
N LEU A 69 4.75 -3.19 4.52
CA LEU A 69 5.41 -2.12 3.76
C LEU A 69 5.93 -1.01 4.68
N GLU A 70 7.20 -0.66 4.52
CA GLU A 70 7.78 0.61 4.92
C GLU A 70 8.40 1.28 3.70
N LEU A 71 7.85 2.43 3.33
CA LEU A 71 8.33 3.24 2.19
C LEU A 71 8.75 4.62 2.71
N ASN A 72 10.02 4.95 2.52
CA ASN A 72 10.54 6.30 2.73
C ASN A 72 10.81 6.92 1.36
N GLY A 73 9.88 7.72 0.85
CA GLY A 73 9.97 8.40 -0.44
C GLY A 73 8.64 8.45 -1.19
N LEU A 74 8.65 8.09 -2.49
CA LEU A 74 7.51 8.21 -3.38
C LEU A 74 6.98 6.83 -3.79
N GLY A 75 5.67 6.60 -3.63
CA GLY A 75 5.01 5.36 -4.02
C GLY A 75 3.92 5.57 -5.07
N GLN A 76 3.99 4.81 -6.16
CA GLN A 76 2.96 4.73 -7.20
C GLN A 76 2.51 3.28 -7.36
N PHE A 77 1.35 2.96 -6.79
CA PHE A 77 0.86 1.59 -6.69
C PHE A 77 -0.39 1.41 -7.54
N ASN A 78 -0.41 0.34 -8.34
CA ASN A 78 -1.53 -0.02 -9.19
C ASN A 78 -1.87 -1.51 -8.96
N GLN A 79 -3.08 -1.82 -8.51
CA GLN A 79 -3.47 -3.20 -8.23
C GLN A 79 -2.53 -3.89 -7.22
N VAL A 80 -2.21 -3.18 -6.14
CA VAL A 80 -1.35 -3.68 -5.06
C VAL A 80 -2.19 -4.05 -3.85
N LEU A 81 -1.92 -5.20 -3.25
CA LEU A 81 -2.48 -5.61 -1.97
C LEU A 81 -1.41 -5.57 -0.89
N VAL A 82 -1.56 -4.72 0.12
CA VAL A 82 -0.75 -4.73 1.34
C VAL A 82 -1.55 -5.36 2.48
N LYS A 83 -1.21 -6.60 2.85
CA LYS A 83 -1.99 -7.43 3.79
C LYS A 83 -1.82 -6.99 5.24
N GLY A 84 -0.62 -6.58 5.61
CA GLY A 84 -0.25 -6.17 6.96
C GLY A 84 -0.23 -4.66 7.12
N ALA A 85 0.65 -4.18 7.98
CA ALA A 85 0.86 -2.76 8.19
C ALA A 85 1.57 -2.12 6.99
N ALA A 86 1.07 -0.97 6.54
CA ALA A 86 1.76 -0.09 5.61
C ALA A 86 2.13 1.22 6.32
N LYS A 87 3.39 1.62 6.18
CA LYS A 87 3.90 2.91 6.61
C LYS A 87 4.55 3.61 5.42
N VAL A 88 4.12 4.83 5.12
CA VAL A 88 4.73 5.67 4.09
C VAL A 88 5.19 6.98 4.71
N VAL A 89 6.46 7.31 4.55
CA VAL A 89 7.03 8.63 4.83
C VAL A 89 7.29 9.28 3.49
N GLY A 90 6.46 10.25 3.11
CA GLY A 90 6.47 10.85 1.77
C GLY A 90 5.19 10.57 0.97
N TYR A 91 5.24 10.69 -0.34
CA TYR A 91 4.04 10.68 -1.18
C TYR A 91 3.55 9.26 -1.51
N LEU A 92 2.24 9.04 -1.47
CA LEU A 92 1.61 7.82 -1.97
C LEU A 92 0.45 8.12 -2.91
N GLU A 93 0.51 7.57 -4.11
CA GLU A 93 -0.59 7.41 -5.03
C GLU A 93 -0.90 5.93 -5.21
N ALA A 94 -2.13 5.53 -4.92
CA ALA A 94 -2.58 4.17 -5.07
C ALA A 94 -3.88 4.10 -5.88
N THR A 95 -3.88 3.25 -6.90
CA THR A 95 -5.01 3.00 -7.80
C THR A 95 -5.40 1.53 -7.72
N GLN A 96 -6.69 1.22 -7.62
CA GLN A 96 -7.23 -0.15 -7.61
C GLN A 96 -6.54 -1.06 -6.58
N SER A 97 -6.12 -0.49 -5.45
CA SER A 97 -5.27 -1.16 -4.46
C SER A 97 -6.04 -1.47 -3.18
N GLN A 98 -5.42 -2.24 -2.30
CA GLN A 98 -5.99 -2.62 -1.01
C GLN A 98 -4.93 -2.53 0.10
N PHE A 99 -5.26 -1.88 1.21
CA PHE A 99 -4.39 -1.78 2.38
C PHE A 99 -5.17 -2.16 3.64
N ASN A 100 -4.66 -3.11 4.42
CA ASN A 100 -5.32 -3.48 5.67
C ASN A 100 -5.32 -2.34 6.70
N GLN A 101 -4.21 -1.61 6.79
CA GLN A 101 -4.09 -0.37 7.57
C GLN A 101 -2.97 0.48 6.98
N LEU A 102 -3.07 1.80 7.11
CA LEU A 102 -2.12 2.72 6.50
C LEU A 102 -1.73 3.84 7.47
N THR A 103 -0.44 3.96 7.74
CA THR A 103 0.15 5.13 8.40
C THR A 103 0.92 5.95 7.37
N VAL A 104 0.66 7.25 7.31
CA VAL A 104 1.33 8.15 6.38
C VAL A 104 1.92 9.34 7.13
N VAL A 105 3.20 9.61 6.91
CA VAL A 105 3.88 10.83 7.32
C VAL A 105 4.13 11.63 6.05
N ALA A 106 3.14 12.44 5.64
CA ALA A 106 3.19 13.09 4.33
C ALA A 106 2.35 14.34 4.23
N GLU A 107 2.66 15.11 3.19
CA GLU A 107 1.86 16.24 2.74
C GLU A 107 0.61 15.78 1.98
N GLN A 108 0.70 14.68 1.22
CA GLN A 108 -0.38 14.22 0.33
C GLN A 108 -0.50 12.68 0.24
N LEU A 109 -1.75 12.22 0.22
CA LEU A 109 -2.16 10.83 -0.03
C LEU A 109 -3.27 10.83 -1.08
N LEU A 110 -3.13 10.06 -2.16
CA LEU A 110 -4.15 9.91 -3.20
C LEU A 110 -4.55 8.43 -3.33
N LEU A 111 -5.83 8.16 -3.10
CA LEU A 111 -6.43 6.83 -3.24
C LEU A 111 -7.54 6.87 -4.29
N ASP A 112 -7.38 6.12 -5.37
CA ASP A 112 -8.32 6.00 -6.49
C ASP A 112 -8.81 4.55 -6.62
N GLN A 113 -10.12 4.30 -6.63
CA GLN A 113 -10.70 2.94 -6.65
C GLN A 113 -10.05 1.99 -5.61
N THR A 114 -9.66 2.52 -4.46
CA THR A 114 -8.80 1.82 -3.50
C THR A 114 -9.55 1.60 -2.19
N GLU A 115 -9.39 0.41 -1.63
CA GLU A 115 -9.92 0.08 -0.32
C GLU A 115 -8.81 0.14 0.74
N VAL A 116 -9.08 0.78 1.86
CA VAL A 116 -8.12 0.85 2.96
C VAL A 116 -8.83 0.71 4.29
N GLY A 117 -8.21 0.04 5.26
CA GLY A 117 -8.69 0.04 6.65
C GLY A 117 -8.45 1.41 7.33
N PRO A 118 -8.26 1.43 8.65
CA PRO A 118 -7.96 2.67 9.37
C PRO A 118 -6.71 3.38 8.82
N ILE A 119 -6.79 4.72 8.78
CA ILE A 119 -5.69 5.58 8.32
C ILE A 119 -5.22 6.45 9.48
N ARG A 120 -3.90 6.52 9.67
CA ARG A 120 -3.24 7.47 10.58
C ARG A 120 -2.34 8.39 9.76
N ILE A 121 -2.56 9.70 9.86
CA ILE A 121 -1.75 10.70 9.19
C ILE A 121 -0.98 11.50 10.22
N GLN A 122 0.33 11.59 10.05
CA GLN A 122 1.21 12.42 10.87
C GLN A 122 1.68 13.60 10.04
N SER A 123 1.35 14.81 10.47
CA SER A 123 1.78 16.03 9.77
C SER A 123 3.23 16.37 10.10
N HIS A 124 3.98 16.86 9.10
CA HIS A 124 5.23 17.57 9.31
C HIS A 124 5.02 19.02 8.87
N ALA A 125 5.17 19.94 9.82
CA ALA A 125 5.23 21.39 9.62
C ALA A 125 4.00 22.09 9.01
N GLY A 126 3.09 22.58 9.84
CA GLY A 126 2.33 23.84 9.68
C GLY A 126 1.31 23.94 8.54
N GLN A 127 1.32 22.99 7.60
CA GLN A 127 0.33 22.86 6.55
C GLN A 127 -0.47 21.58 6.80
N GLY A 128 -1.79 21.74 6.96
CA GLY A 128 -2.69 20.62 7.23
C GLY A 128 -2.64 19.58 6.11
N PRO A 129 -2.44 18.29 6.41
CA PRO A 129 -2.31 17.25 5.40
C PRO A 129 -3.62 17.08 4.61
N VAL A 130 -3.49 16.78 3.32
CA VAL A 130 -4.64 16.59 2.43
C VAL A 130 -4.67 15.16 1.89
N ILE A 131 -5.78 14.47 2.14
CA ILE A 131 -6.06 13.14 1.59
C ILE A 131 -7.10 13.27 0.49
N TRP A 132 -6.88 12.62 -0.65
CA TRP A 132 -7.83 12.52 -1.75
C TRP A 132 -8.36 11.09 -1.87
N LEU A 133 -9.66 10.92 -1.75
CA LEU A 133 -10.36 9.67 -2.04
C LEU A 133 -11.23 9.86 -3.28
N LYS A 134 -10.95 9.08 -4.33
CA LYS A 134 -11.58 9.24 -5.65
C LYS A 134 -12.25 7.95 -6.13
N ASN A 135 -13.23 8.11 -7.02
CA ASN A 135 -13.80 7.04 -7.85
C ASN A 135 -14.15 5.75 -7.07
N GLY A 136 -14.94 5.88 -6.01
CA GLY A 136 -15.38 4.74 -5.23
C GLY A 136 -14.37 4.19 -4.21
N SER A 137 -13.24 4.88 -3.98
CA SER A 137 -12.33 4.56 -2.87
C SER A 137 -13.08 4.51 -1.53
N HIS A 138 -12.73 3.55 -0.69
CA HIS A 138 -13.46 3.30 0.56
C HIS A 138 -12.51 3.11 1.74
N VAL A 139 -12.77 3.84 2.82
CA VAL A 139 -12.05 3.69 4.10
C VAL A 139 -12.89 2.91 5.10
N LYS A 140 -12.46 1.70 5.44
CA LYS A 140 -13.05 0.79 6.44
C LYS A 140 -12.53 1.10 7.85
N GLY A 141 -12.82 2.29 8.33
CA GLY A 141 -12.42 2.71 9.67
C GLY A 141 -12.28 4.22 9.81
N ASN A 142 -11.62 4.63 10.89
CA ASN A 142 -11.36 6.04 11.16
C ASN A 142 -10.16 6.55 10.34
N ILE A 143 -10.18 7.85 10.08
CA ILE A 143 -9.02 8.61 9.62
C ILE A 143 -8.61 9.52 10.77
N CYS A 144 -7.41 9.32 11.31
CA CYS A 144 -6.88 10.09 12.45
C CYS A 144 -5.74 10.98 11.99
N PHE A 145 -5.88 12.29 12.15
CA PHE A 145 -4.81 13.25 11.93
C PHE A 145 -4.09 13.60 13.23
N GLU A 146 -2.76 13.48 13.23
CA GLU A 146 -1.90 13.79 14.37
C GLU A 146 -1.06 15.02 14.09
N GLY A 147 -1.11 15.98 15.01
CA GLY A 147 -0.55 17.31 14.81
C GLY A 147 -1.60 18.24 14.20
N ASP A 148 -1.33 18.71 12.98
CA ASP A 148 -2.16 19.71 12.31
C ASP A 148 -3.51 19.12 11.85
N LYS A 149 -4.54 19.97 11.85
CA LYS A 149 -5.87 19.59 11.36
C LYS A 149 -5.81 19.22 9.88
N GLY A 150 -6.28 18.02 9.54
CA GLY A 150 -6.26 17.53 8.16
C GLY A 150 -7.53 17.82 7.36
N THR A 151 -7.45 17.60 6.05
CA THR A 151 -8.60 17.65 5.14
C THR A 151 -8.69 16.37 4.33
N VAL A 152 -9.88 15.78 4.30
CA VAL A 152 -10.22 14.65 3.44
C VAL A 152 -11.12 15.12 2.33
N LYS A 153 -10.68 14.95 1.08
CA LYS A 153 -11.45 15.30 -0.11
C LYS A 153 -12.08 14.04 -0.70
N LEU A 154 -13.41 14.01 -0.74
CA LEU A 154 -14.18 12.92 -1.33
C LEU A 154 -14.63 13.30 -2.74
N ASN A 155 -14.45 12.39 -3.68
CA ASN A 155 -14.91 12.54 -5.06
C ASN A 155 -15.37 11.18 -5.65
N GLY A 156 -16.26 11.21 -6.64
CA GLY A 156 -16.56 10.04 -7.47
C GLY A 156 -17.16 8.86 -6.71
N GLY A 157 -17.96 9.11 -5.67
CA GLY A 157 -18.58 8.05 -4.86
C GLY A 157 -17.66 7.45 -3.77
N ALA A 158 -16.51 8.09 -3.50
CA ALA A 158 -15.67 7.71 -2.37
C ALA A 158 -16.39 7.86 -1.03
N SER A 159 -16.07 7.01 -0.05
CA SER A 159 -16.76 6.97 1.24
C SER A 159 -15.86 6.53 2.40
N ILE A 160 -16.29 6.83 3.63
CA ILE A 160 -15.61 6.49 4.88
C ILE A 160 -16.65 5.86 5.81
N SER A 161 -16.39 4.65 6.32
CA SER A 161 -17.27 3.96 7.26
C SER A 161 -17.11 4.43 8.72
N GLY A 162 -15.95 5.02 9.05
CA GLY A 162 -15.66 5.56 10.38
C GLY A 162 -15.73 7.08 10.46
N GLN A 163 -15.02 7.63 11.44
CA GLN A 163 -14.94 9.07 11.70
C GLN A 163 -13.64 9.68 11.18
N VAL A 164 -13.70 10.96 10.81
CA VAL A 164 -12.51 11.78 10.60
C VAL A 164 -12.20 12.54 11.88
N ILE A 165 -11.09 12.18 12.53
CA ILE A 165 -10.66 12.71 13.82
C ILE A 165 -9.57 13.76 13.58
N ASN A 166 -9.72 14.95 14.20
CA ASN A 166 -8.85 16.11 13.98
C ASN A 166 -8.73 16.51 12.50
N GLY A 167 -9.84 16.44 11.77
CA GLY A 167 -9.88 16.82 10.37
C GLY A 167 -11.26 17.29 9.94
N GLN A 168 -11.41 17.53 8.65
CA GLN A 168 -12.69 17.86 8.03
C GLN A 168 -12.86 17.13 6.71
N ILE A 169 -14.11 16.90 6.32
CA ILE A 169 -14.46 16.31 5.03
C ILE A 169 -14.90 17.43 4.10
N ILE A 170 -14.39 17.42 2.86
CA ILE A 170 -14.85 18.26 1.77
C ILE A 170 -15.30 17.36 0.64
N GLU A 171 -16.57 17.42 0.28
CA GLU A 171 -17.08 16.75 -0.91
C GLU A 171 -16.84 17.64 -2.13
N THR A 172 -16.02 17.14 -3.06
CA THR A 172 -15.83 17.76 -4.36
C THR A 172 -16.79 17.08 -5.33
N SER A 173 -17.76 17.84 -5.83
CA SER A 173 -18.93 17.36 -6.60
C SER A 173 -18.57 16.45 -7.79
N LYS A 174 -19.54 15.59 -8.14
CA LYS A 174 -19.49 14.56 -9.20
C LYS A 174 -19.04 15.05 -10.56
#